data_AF-A0A9P0AMN8-F1
#
_entry.id   AF-A0A9P0AMN8-F1
#
_cell.length_a   1.000
_cell.length_b   1.000
_cell.length_c   1.000
_cell.angle_alpha   90.00
_cell.angle_beta   90.00
_cell.angle_gamma   90.00
#
_symmetry.space_group_name_H-M   'P 1'
#
loop_
_entity.id
_entity.type
_entity.pdbx_description
1 polymer ?
#
loop_
_entity_poly.entity_id
_entity_poly.type
_entity_poly.pdbx_seq_one_letter_code
_entity_poly.pdbx_strand_id
1 'polypeptide(L)'
;MSATTQVSSPNETSVRDRPGIQEFFNGTSVFITGGTGFLGSVLLEKLIRCCPGIKKVYLLVRPKKGKEITERFNEIFDSPIFERMKKEVPAYLERVAAISGDCMLPMCGVSSKDQELMKREINVVFHVAATVRFDAKMRFAVNINIRATRDLLTLSRQFDNLKAFVHISTAYSNCLNRVIQECFYDPPFSGSAAISLAEKFDDDMLEKMTPALLGSWPNSYALTKCIAEEVVREMGKGLPVAVVRPSIVIATAKDPLPGWINNYYGPTGVVAGAGVGLLRTLHADGDCVADIVPVDYVINAIIAAGWDIGLSFKPREDPLTRKSSDLEKLLQIPDIAKTADETSELEVTEQTLLEDLTPGKKQDSSIPVYNFVSSNQNKLTWRKYMDLSAVAAPEVPSKMAVWTYSLTLNKYKYIDLLYAFFLHMIPALIVDGCSMLIGKKPRLLQAYKKIHNFSSVISYFSTKEWKFEDDNVAQLWNKLNDKDKDVFFFSLKNLDWKEYFYHYIRGIRVYLIRDPLESIPEGQKKRLKFMIAHYALVSLFYLLCSYVLYIALQSAQSSMMRHLVQSS
;
A
#
# COMPACT_ATOMS: atom_id res chain seq x y z
N MET A 1 54.05 3.15 29.74
CA MET A 1 53.62 4.41 29.09
C MET A 1 53.66 4.21 27.59
N SER A 2 52.51 4.03 26.95
CA SER A 2 52.34 4.24 25.52
C SER A 2 50.88 4.61 25.33
N ALA A 3 50.63 5.90 25.14
CA ALA A 3 49.30 6.44 24.91
C ALA A 3 48.99 6.28 23.42
N THR A 4 48.02 5.44 23.09
CA THR A 4 47.48 5.35 21.73
C THR A 4 46.38 6.41 21.60
N THR A 5 46.73 7.51 20.96
CA THR A 5 45.83 8.60 20.61
C THR A 5 44.80 8.08 19.61
N GLN A 6 43.55 7.90 20.05
CA GLN A 6 42.43 7.72 19.13
C GLN A 6 42.17 9.04 18.41
N VAL A 7 42.36 9.03 17.09
CA VAL A 7 41.92 10.11 16.21
C VAL A 7 40.40 9.99 16.11
N SER A 8 39.69 10.88 16.81
CA SER A 8 38.24 11.06 16.67
C SER A 8 37.92 11.60 15.27
N SER A 9 37.04 10.91 14.55
CA SER A 9 36.44 11.41 13.31
C SER A 9 35.59 12.66 13.59
N PRO A 10 35.67 13.72 12.77
CA PRO A 10 34.85 14.90 12.98
C PRO A 10 33.46 14.76 12.32
N ASN A 11 32.42 15.05 13.11
CA ASN A 11 31.03 15.37 12.73
C ASN A 11 30.02 14.25 12.46
N GLU A 12 29.74 13.43 13.48
CA GLU A 12 28.36 13.01 13.75
C GLU A 12 27.77 13.97 14.80
N THR A 13 26.84 14.85 14.40
CA THR A 13 26.02 15.58 15.38
C THR A 13 25.34 14.53 16.25
N SER A 14 25.56 14.58 17.56
CA SER A 14 24.98 13.60 18.46
C SER A 14 23.45 13.61 18.27
N VAL A 15 22.79 12.45 18.37
CA VAL A 15 21.32 12.34 18.26
C VAL A 15 20.60 13.32 19.20
N ARG A 16 21.28 13.79 20.26
CA ARG A 16 20.77 14.75 21.25
C ARG A 16 20.66 16.20 20.74
N ASP A 17 21.34 16.55 19.65
CA ASP A 17 21.41 17.93 19.14
C ASP A 17 20.52 18.17 17.89
N ARG A 18 19.78 17.16 17.44
CA ARG A 18 18.86 17.29 16.29
C ARG A 18 17.51 17.89 16.73
N PRO A 19 16.96 18.87 16.00
CA PRO A 19 15.64 19.40 16.30
C PRO A 19 14.59 18.29 16.14
N GLY A 20 13.61 18.25 17.05
CA GLY A 20 12.55 17.25 17.01
C GLY A 20 11.60 17.44 15.81
N ILE A 21 10.75 16.45 15.54
CA ILE A 21 9.79 16.50 14.42
C ILE A 21 8.91 17.75 14.51
N GLN A 22 8.32 18.02 15.67
CA GLN A 22 7.44 19.18 15.86
C GLN A 22 8.17 20.52 15.62
N GLU A 23 9.46 20.59 15.97
CA GLU A 23 10.30 21.77 15.80
C GLU A 23 10.67 22.00 14.33
N PHE A 24 11.02 20.94 13.59
CA PHE A 24 11.27 21.01 12.16
C PHE A 24 10.07 21.58 11.37
N PHE A 25 8.86 21.17 11.74
CA PHE A 25 7.62 21.65 11.14
C PHE A 25 7.19 23.05 11.61
N ASN A 26 7.83 23.62 12.62
CA ASN A 26 7.47 24.93 13.13
C ASN A 26 7.68 26.02 12.07
N GLY A 27 6.67 26.87 11.88
CA GLY A 27 6.66 27.93 10.87
C GLY A 27 6.58 27.46 9.41
N THR A 28 6.52 26.15 9.16
CA THR A 28 6.47 25.61 7.79
C THR A 28 5.05 25.64 7.21
N SER A 29 4.95 25.73 5.89
CA SER A 29 3.73 25.34 5.17
C SER A 29 3.89 24.00 4.49
N VAL A 30 2.87 23.15 4.62
CA VAL A 30 2.87 21.78 4.08
C VAL A 30 1.88 21.69 2.93
N PHE A 31 2.24 21.01 1.86
CA PHE A 31 1.34 20.68 0.75
C PHE A 31 1.12 19.18 0.64
N ILE A 32 -0.13 18.76 0.56
CA ILE A 32 -0.53 17.36 0.51
C ILE A 32 -1.38 17.13 -0.74
N THR A 33 -0.94 16.23 -1.62
CA THR A 33 -1.83 15.67 -2.64
C THR A 33 -2.47 14.39 -2.12
N GLY A 34 -3.71 14.11 -2.55
CA GLY A 34 -4.44 12.94 -2.06
C GLY A 34 -4.91 13.07 -0.61
N GLY A 35 -4.98 14.29 -0.06
CA GLY A 35 -5.44 14.57 1.31
C GLY A 35 -6.86 14.10 1.62
N THR A 36 -7.70 13.92 0.60
CA THR A 36 -9.06 13.36 0.75
C THR A 36 -9.10 11.83 0.75
N GLY A 37 -7.95 11.18 0.54
CA GLY A 37 -7.82 9.72 0.46
C GLY A 37 -7.56 9.07 1.83
N PHE A 38 -7.39 7.74 1.82
CA PHE A 38 -7.17 6.96 3.04
C PHE A 38 -5.94 7.43 3.83
N LEU A 39 -4.74 7.33 3.25
CA LEU A 39 -3.51 7.81 3.90
C LEU A 39 -3.53 9.33 4.13
N GLY A 40 -3.94 10.11 3.12
CA GLY A 40 -3.88 11.56 3.18
C GLY A 40 -4.74 12.19 4.27
N SER A 41 -5.89 11.58 4.60
CA SER A 41 -6.75 12.07 5.69
C SER A 41 -6.15 11.82 7.08
N VAL A 42 -5.53 10.65 7.29
CA VAL A 42 -4.80 10.32 8.52
C VAL A 42 -3.57 11.22 8.65
N LEU A 43 -2.85 11.48 7.55
CA LEU A 43 -1.71 12.40 7.52
C LEU A 43 -2.11 13.83 7.89
N LEU A 44 -3.19 14.34 7.30
CA LEU A 44 -3.73 15.66 7.61
C LEU A 44 -4.12 15.76 9.09
N GLU A 45 -4.87 14.79 9.59
CA GLU A 45 -5.29 14.75 11.00
C GLU A 45 -4.07 14.79 11.92
N LYS A 46 -3.08 13.94 11.66
CA LYS A 46 -1.88 13.81 12.47
C LYS A 46 -1.06 15.10 12.49
N LEU A 47 -0.83 15.72 11.32
CA LEU A 47 -0.06 16.96 11.21
C LEU A 47 -0.75 18.13 11.93
N ILE A 48 -2.08 18.28 11.77
CA ILE A 48 -2.80 19.38 12.41
C ILE A 48 -2.80 19.22 13.94
N ARG A 49 -3.07 18.02 14.45
CA ARG A 49 -3.15 17.78 15.90
C ARG A 49 -1.78 17.73 16.58
N CYS A 50 -0.78 17.10 15.93
CA CYS A 50 0.51 16.81 16.56
C CYS A 50 1.63 17.79 16.17
N CYS A 51 1.46 18.64 15.16
CA CYS A 51 2.45 19.68 14.80
C CYS A 51 1.81 21.07 14.90
N PRO A 52 1.57 21.61 16.12
CA PRO A 52 0.86 22.88 16.30
C PRO A 52 1.58 24.08 15.67
N GLY A 53 2.90 24.01 15.50
CA GLY A 53 3.71 25.05 14.88
C GLY A 53 3.59 25.16 13.35
N ILE A 54 2.91 24.23 12.66
CA ILE A 54 2.67 24.36 11.21
C ILE A 54 1.82 25.60 10.94
N LYS A 55 2.34 26.49 10.08
CA LYS A 55 1.70 27.74 9.65
C LYS A 55 0.43 27.45 8.86
N LYS A 56 0.53 26.61 7.84
CA LYS A 56 -0.60 26.27 6.96
C LYS A 56 -0.41 24.90 6.29
N VAL A 57 -1.48 24.12 6.17
CA VAL A 57 -1.54 22.91 5.36
C VAL A 57 -2.42 23.15 4.15
N TYR A 58 -1.83 23.08 2.96
CA TYR A 58 -2.51 23.20 1.67
C TYR A 58 -2.85 21.81 1.14
N LEU A 59 -4.13 21.58 0.83
CA LEU A 59 -4.62 20.33 0.24
C LEU A 59 -4.90 20.54 -1.23
N LEU A 60 -4.36 19.67 -2.09
CA LEU A 60 -4.82 19.60 -3.47
C LEU A 60 -6.22 18.96 -3.51
N VAL A 61 -7.23 19.75 -3.86
CA VAL A 61 -8.62 19.31 -3.95
C VAL A 61 -9.06 19.31 -5.40
N ARG A 62 -9.53 18.16 -5.88
CA ARG A 62 -10.03 18.02 -7.25
C ARG A 62 -11.36 18.79 -7.40
N PRO A 63 -11.60 19.47 -8.52
CA PRO A 63 -12.95 19.97 -8.84
C PRO A 63 -13.97 18.83 -8.97
N LYS A 64 -15.25 19.09 -8.71
CA LYS A 64 -16.35 18.15 -8.95
C LYS A 64 -17.52 18.90 -9.57
N LYS A 65 -18.09 18.37 -10.66
CA LYS A 65 -19.22 19.01 -11.34
C LYS A 65 -20.38 19.24 -10.36
N GLY A 66 -20.87 20.48 -10.29
CA GLY A 66 -21.98 20.88 -9.42
C GLY A 66 -21.64 21.05 -7.94
N LYS A 67 -20.35 21.14 -7.58
CA LYS A 67 -19.91 21.48 -6.22
C LYS A 67 -18.80 22.52 -6.24
N GLU A 68 -18.92 23.50 -5.38
CA GLU A 68 -17.85 24.47 -5.15
C GLU A 68 -16.65 23.82 -4.44
N ILE A 69 -15.45 24.35 -4.68
CA ILE A 69 -14.23 23.79 -4.08
C ILE A 69 -14.24 23.90 -2.55
N THR A 70 -14.82 24.97 -2.02
CA THR A 70 -14.96 25.25 -0.60
C THR A 70 -15.89 24.26 0.09
N GLU A 71 -17.03 23.94 -0.55
CA GLU A 71 -17.95 22.91 -0.08
C GLU A 71 -17.22 21.56 0.00
N ARG A 72 -16.59 21.13 -1.10
CA ARG A 72 -15.86 19.86 -1.16
C ARG A 72 -14.72 19.79 -0.13
N PHE A 73 -14.04 20.91 0.11
CA PHE A 73 -12.97 21.00 1.10
C PHE A 73 -13.50 20.83 2.53
N ASN A 74 -14.62 21.46 2.87
CA ASN A 74 -15.22 21.33 4.19
C ASN A 74 -15.73 19.90 4.46
N GLU A 75 -16.32 19.25 3.45
CA GLU A 75 -16.80 17.85 3.55
C GLU A 75 -15.70 16.84 3.92
N ILE A 76 -14.42 17.16 3.67
CA ILE A 76 -13.30 16.30 4.08
C ILE A 76 -13.37 16.03 5.59
N PHE A 77 -13.74 17.05 6.36
CA PHE A 77 -13.74 17.01 7.82
C PHE A 77 -14.96 16.30 8.41
N ASP A 78 -15.94 15.88 7.62
CA ASP A 78 -17.14 15.15 8.11
C ASP A 78 -16.82 13.71 8.54
N SER A 79 -15.66 13.19 8.14
CA SER A 79 -15.22 11.85 8.53
C SER A 79 -14.98 11.76 10.04
N PRO A 80 -15.40 10.67 10.72
CA PRO A 80 -15.24 10.50 12.16
C PRO A 80 -13.77 10.52 12.62
N ILE A 81 -12.82 10.29 11.71
CA ILE A 81 -11.39 10.36 12.00
C ILE A 81 -10.95 11.77 12.49
N PHE A 82 -11.64 12.82 12.06
CA PHE A 82 -11.29 14.20 12.40
C PHE A 82 -11.93 14.68 13.71
N GLU A 83 -12.85 13.93 14.31
CA GLU A 83 -13.61 14.39 15.49
C GLU A 83 -12.71 14.70 16.69
N ARG A 84 -11.66 13.91 16.90
CA ARG A 84 -10.67 14.18 17.94
C ARG A 84 -9.88 15.46 17.63
N MET A 85 -9.39 15.60 16.41
CA MET A 85 -8.65 16.79 15.97
C MET A 85 -9.50 18.07 16.08
N LYS A 86 -10.78 18.05 15.72
CA LYS A 86 -11.69 19.20 15.87
C LYS A 86 -11.84 19.62 17.34
N LYS A 87 -11.88 18.66 18.26
CA LYS A 87 -11.98 18.94 19.70
C LYS A 87 -10.69 19.50 20.28
N GLU A 88 -9.55 18.95 19.89
CA GLU A 88 -8.22 19.38 20.38
C GLU A 88 -7.74 20.67 19.70
N VAL A 89 -8.16 20.93 18.47
CA VAL A 89 -7.78 22.11 17.67
C VAL A 89 -9.03 22.75 17.04
N PRO A 90 -9.87 23.46 17.81
CA PRO A 90 -11.12 24.04 17.29
C PRO A 90 -10.92 25.02 16.12
N ALA A 91 -9.80 25.75 16.11
CA ALA A 91 -9.43 26.70 15.05
C ALA A 91 -8.70 26.03 13.85
N TYR A 92 -8.86 24.72 13.64
CA TYR A 92 -8.15 23.99 12.58
C TYR A 92 -8.37 24.57 11.17
N LEU A 93 -9.55 25.15 10.89
CA LEU A 93 -9.87 25.76 9.60
C LEU A 93 -8.94 26.93 9.24
N GLU A 94 -8.41 27.65 10.23
CA GLU A 94 -7.42 28.70 10.01
C GLU A 94 -6.07 28.14 9.56
N ARG A 95 -5.81 26.86 9.85
CA ARG A 95 -4.55 26.17 9.57
C ARG A 95 -4.59 25.34 8.30
N VAL A 96 -5.74 25.22 7.63
CA VAL A 96 -5.90 24.46 6.39
C VAL A 96 -6.37 25.37 5.24
N ALA A 97 -5.98 25.05 4.01
CA ALA A 97 -6.47 25.70 2.80
C ALA A 97 -6.57 24.71 1.64
N ALA A 98 -7.48 24.96 0.72
CA ALA A 98 -7.59 24.21 -0.53
C ALA A 98 -6.78 24.90 -1.64
N ILE A 99 -6.07 24.10 -2.42
CA ILE A 99 -5.59 24.46 -3.75
C ILE A 99 -6.39 23.62 -4.74
N SER A 100 -7.09 24.28 -5.65
CA SER A 100 -7.85 23.58 -6.69
C SER A 100 -6.90 22.97 -7.71
N GLY A 101 -7.06 21.68 -7.98
CA GLY A 101 -6.29 21.01 -9.04
C GLY A 101 -6.56 19.51 -9.12
N ASP A 102 -6.17 18.92 -10.24
CA ASP A 102 -6.26 17.49 -10.47
C ASP A 102 -4.93 16.95 -10.98
N CYS A 103 -4.34 16.01 -10.24
CA CYS A 103 -3.14 15.27 -10.68
C CYS A 103 -3.32 14.63 -12.07
N MET A 104 -4.56 14.39 -12.50
CA MET A 104 -4.86 13.91 -13.87
C MET A 104 -4.62 14.92 -14.99
N LEU A 105 -4.40 16.19 -14.68
CA LEU A 105 -4.14 17.27 -15.63
C LEU A 105 -2.66 17.71 -15.60
N PRO A 106 -2.13 18.27 -16.69
CA PRO A 106 -0.79 18.88 -16.73
C PRO A 106 -0.55 19.83 -15.57
N MET A 107 0.63 19.79 -14.96
CA MET A 107 0.97 20.61 -13.78
C MET A 107 -0.01 20.43 -12.62
N CYS A 108 -0.58 19.23 -12.50
CA CYS A 108 -1.65 18.88 -11.58
C CYS A 108 -2.89 19.79 -11.68
N GLY A 109 -3.11 20.45 -12.82
CA GLY A 109 -4.22 21.38 -13.03
C GLY A 109 -4.22 22.58 -12.09
N VAL A 110 -3.07 22.88 -11.46
CA VAL A 110 -2.93 24.01 -10.53
C VAL A 110 -2.84 25.31 -11.33
N SER A 111 -3.60 26.32 -10.94
CA SER A 111 -3.61 27.62 -11.60
C SER A 111 -2.26 28.33 -11.48
N SER A 112 -1.89 29.20 -12.43
CA SER A 112 -0.62 29.96 -12.34
C SER A 112 -0.53 30.80 -11.06
N LYS A 113 -1.66 31.35 -10.59
CA LYS A 113 -1.75 32.07 -9.32
C LYS A 113 -1.37 31.18 -8.13
N ASP A 114 -1.92 29.97 -8.09
CA ASP A 114 -1.63 29.02 -7.03
C ASP A 114 -0.21 28.46 -7.15
N GLN A 115 0.33 28.26 -8.36
CA GLN A 115 1.73 27.89 -8.54
C GLN A 115 2.69 28.93 -7.95
N GLU A 116 2.40 30.23 -8.13
CA GLU A 116 3.16 31.32 -7.50
C GLU A 116 3.02 31.37 -5.98
N LEU A 117 1.82 31.06 -5.45
CA LEU A 117 1.63 30.90 -4.01
C LEU A 117 2.46 29.73 -3.48
N MET A 118 2.37 28.58 -4.14
CA MET A 118 3.08 27.35 -3.80
C MET A 118 4.59 27.57 -3.76
N LYS A 119 5.12 28.25 -4.79
CA LYS A 119 6.52 28.64 -4.90
C LYS A 119 7.04 29.37 -3.67
N ARG A 120 6.30 30.38 -3.20
CA ARG A 120 6.71 31.26 -2.11
C ARG A 120 6.49 30.63 -0.72
N GLU A 121 5.41 29.87 -0.56
CA GLU A 121 4.93 29.49 0.78
C GLU A 121 5.25 28.05 1.19
N ILE A 122 5.37 27.11 0.25
CA ILE A 122 5.48 25.68 0.59
C ILE A 122 6.92 25.31 0.96
N ASN A 123 7.06 24.60 2.08
CA ASN A 123 8.33 24.04 2.53
C ASN A 123 8.36 22.52 2.47
N VAL A 124 7.23 21.84 2.70
CA VAL A 124 7.18 20.38 2.73
C VAL A 124 6.08 19.87 1.82
N VAL A 125 6.40 18.91 0.95
CA VAL A 125 5.45 18.26 0.05
C VAL A 125 5.29 16.80 0.42
N PHE A 126 4.06 16.36 0.67
CA PHE A 126 3.70 14.95 0.77
C PHE A 126 2.88 14.56 -0.47
N HIS A 127 3.51 13.83 -1.40
CA HIS A 127 2.83 13.31 -2.58
C HIS A 127 2.20 11.95 -2.29
N VAL A 128 0.95 11.96 -1.81
CA VAL A 128 0.19 10.75 -1.45
C VAL A 128 -0.81 10.33 -2.54
N ALA A 129 -1.20 11.23 -3.44
CA ALA A 129 -2.15 10.90 -4.50
C ALA A 129 -1.63 9.76 -5.40
N ALA A 130 -2.44 8.72 -5.53
CA ALA A 130 -2.19 7.59 -6.42
C ALA A 130 -3.51 6.89 -6.75
N THR A 131 -3.53 6.14 -7.85
CA THR A 131 -4.52 5.06 -7.99
C THR A 131 -3.97 3.81 -7.33
N VAL A 132 -4.73 3.18 -6.44
CA VAL A 132 -4.39 1.90 -5.79
C VAL A 132 -5.22 0.74 -6.35
N ARG A 133 -5.98 0.99 -7.41
CA ARG A 133 -6.77 -0.02 -8.12
C ARG A 133 -5.88 -0.81 -9.06
N PHE A 134 -5.79 -2.11 -8.86
CA PHE A 134 -5.00 -3.00 -9.71
C PHE A 134 -5.62 -3.19 -11.11
N ASP A 135 -6.91 -2.86 -11.28
CA ASP A 135 -7.65 -2.91 -12.55
C ASP A 135 -7.77 -1.53 -13.24
N ALA A 136 -6.99 -0.54 -12.81
CA ALA A 136 -7.04 0.80 -13.41
C ALA A 136 -6.55 0.78 -14.87
N LYS A 137 -7.28 1.50 -15.74
CA LYS A 137 -6.88 1.73 -17.13
C LYS A 137 -5.49 2.38 -17.22
N MET A 138 -4.72 2.01 -18.24
CA MET A 138 -3.31 2.42 -18.36
C MET A 138 -3.15 3.94 -18.42
N ARG A 139 -3.94 4.67 -19.24
CA ARG A 139 -3.88 6.14 -19.25
C ARG A 139 -4.10 6.70 -17.86
N PHE A 140 -5.14 6.27 -17.16
CA PHE A 140 -5.42 6.77 -15.82
C PHE A 140 -4.25 6.52 -14.86
N ALA A 141 -3.70 5.30 -14.85
CA ALA A 141 -2.59 4.90 -13.98
C ALA A 141 -1.29 5.67 -14.26
N VAL A 142 -0.89 5.81 -15.54
CA VAL A 142 0.30 6.59 -15.94
C VAL A 142 0.17 8.04 -15.48
N ASN A 143 -1.00 8.60 -15.70
CA ASN A 143 -1.23 10.02 -15.66
C ASN A 143 -1.37 10.49 -14.19
N ILE A 144 -1.92 9.65 -13.30
CA ILE A 144 -1.95 9.89 -11.84
C ILE A 144 -0.64 9.51 -11.11
N ASN A 145 0.02 8.40 -11.47
CA ASN A 145 1.17 7.91 -10.70
C ASN A 145 2.51 8.42 -11.26
N ILE A 146 2.64 8.60 -12.57
CA ILE A 146 3.90 8.94 -13.24
C ILE A 146 3.93 10.44 -13.60
N ARG A 147 2.96 10.91 -14.41
CA ARG A 147 2.95 12.32 -14.87
C ARG A 147 2.79 13.30 -13.72
N ALA A 148 1.85 13.04 -12.80
CA ALA A 148 1.67 13.90 -11.64
C ALA A 148 2.93 13.98 -10.76
N THR A 149 3.65 12.87 -10.59
CA THR A 149 4.93 12.83 -9.87
C THR A 149 5.97 13.71 -10.55
N ARG A 150 6.14 13.58 -11.89
CA ARG A 150 7.02 14.44 -12.68
C ARG A 150 6.66 15.91 -12.50
N ASP A 151 5.38 16.24 -12.68
CA ASP A 151 4.90 17.62 -12.66
C ASP A 151 5.05 18.26 -11.28
N LEU A 152 4.81 17.52 -10.20
CA LEU A 152 5.04 17.99 -8.83
C LEU A 152 6.52 18.20 -8.52
N LEU A 153 7.42 17.35 -9.01
CA LEU A 153 8.87 17.57 -8.88
C LEU A 153 9.32 18.79 -9.68
N THR A 154 8.75 19.02 -10.87
CA THR A 154 8.98 20.23 -11.68
C THR A 154 8.51 21.49 -10.97
N LEU A 155 7.34 21.47 -10.32
CA LEU A 155 6.87 22.58 -9.49
C LEU A 155 7.77 22.79 -8.28
N SER A 156 8.07 21.72 -7.53
CA SER A 156 8.81 21.79 -6.27
C SER A 156 10.24 22.29 -6.45
N ARG A 157 10.86 22.04 -7.60
CA ARG A 157 12.18 22.60 -7.94
C ARG A 157 12.20 24.13 -7.97
N GLN A 158 11.06 24.76 -8.19
CA GLN A 158 10.96 26.22 -8.25
C GLN A 158 10.69 26.85 -6.88
N PHE A 159 10.41 26.06 -5.84
CA PHE A 159 10.02 26.59 -4.53
C PHE A 159 11.22 27.24 -3.83
N ASP A 160 10.97 28.41 -3.22
CA ASP A 160 12.03 29.25 -2.68
C ASP A 160 12.70 28.63 -1.43
N ASN A 161 11.98 27.78 -0.70
CA ASN A 161 12.47 27.15 0.54
C ASN A 161 11.90 25.73 0.74
N LEU A 162 12.10 24.86 -0.27
CA LEU A 162 11.75 23.44 -0.15
C LEU A 162 12.68 22.74 0.84
N LYS A 163 12.10 22.29 1.96
CA LYS A 163 12.78 21.49 2.99
C LYS A 163 12.66 19.99 2.73
N ALA A 164 11.53 19.51 2.24
CA ALA A 164 11.33 18.07 2.00
C ALA A 164 10.26 17.78 0.95
N PHE A 165 10.48 16.73 0.15
CA PHE A 165 9.50 16.13 -0.73
C PHE A 165 9.44 14.62 -0.46
N VAL A 166 8.29 14.13 0.00
CA VAL A 166 8.10 12.71 0.31
C VAL A 166 7.16 12.09 -0.72
N HIS A 167 7.68 11.16 -1.51
CA HIS A 167 6.91 10.37 -2.47
C HIS A 167 6.44 9.06 -1.83
N ILE A 168 5.14 8.78 -1.90
CA ILE A 168 4.59 7.51 -1.42
C ILE A 168 4.51 6.52 -2.56
N SER A 169 5.36 5.49 -2.51
CA SER A 169 5.34 4.34 -3.41
C SER A 169 4.67 3.14 -2.74
N THR A 170 5.14 1.92 -2.99
CA THR A 170 4.69 0.68 -2.35
C THR A 170 5.84 -0.32 -2.31
N ALA A 171 5.89 -1.15 -1.26
CA ALA A 171 6.88 -2.23 -1.15
C ALA A 171 6.86 -3.18 -2.36
N TYR A 172 5.73 -3.24 -3.07
CA TYR A 172 5.52 -4.11 -4.22
C TYR A 172 5.81 -3.48 -5.59
N SER A 173 6.38 -2.27 -5.66
CA SER A 173 6.74 -1.63 -6.93
C SER A 173 7.71 -2.50 -7.72
N ASN A 174 8.62 -3.17 -7.00
CA ASN A 174 9.65 -4.05 -7.55
C ASN A 174 9.35 -5.54 -7.28
N CYS A 175 8.08 -5.93 -7.22
CA CYS A 175 7.61 -7.28 -6.85
C CYS A 175 8.05 -8.44 -7.75
N LEU A 176 8.73 -8.17 -8.88
CA LEU A 176 9.40 -9.19 -9.68
C LEU A 176 10.68 -9.71 -8.99
N ASN A 177 11.31 -8.89 -8.15
CA ASN A 177 12.41 -9.31 -7.29
C ASN A 177 11.88 -10.10 -6.10
N ARG A 178 12.55 -11.19 -5.71
CA ARG A 178 12.25 -11.91 -4.46
C ARG A 178 12.81 -11.23 -3.21
N VAL A 179 13.92 -10.52 -3.37
CA VAL A 179 14.54 -9.70 -2.32
C VAL A 179 14.44 -8.24 -2.75
N ILE A 180 13.70 -7.43 -1.99
CA ILE A 180 13.45 -6.03 -2.30
C ILE A 180 14.20 -5.18 -1.28
N GLN A 181 15.21 -4.48 -1.78
CA GLN A 181 16.09 -3.62 -0.99
C GLN A 181 15.56 -2.20 -0.95
N GLU A 182 16.14 -1.39 -0.07
CA GLU A 182 15.90 0.05 0.02
C GLU A 182 16.74 0.85 -0.98
N CYS A 183 16.72 0.41 -2.25
CA CYS A 183 17.38 1.07 -3.38
C CYS A 183 16.40 1.30 -4.54
N PHE A 184 16.85 2.02 -5.57
CA PHE A 184 16.11 2.13 -6.83
C PHE A 184 16.39 0.95 -7.75
N TYR A 185 15.46 0.70 -8.65
CA TYR A 185 15.52 -0.35 -9.67
C TYR A 185 15.16 0.25 -11.02
N ASP A 186 15.79 -0.23 -12.09
CA ASP A 186 15.42 0.21 -13.43
C ASP A 186 14.01 -0.30 -13.82
N PRO A 187 13.14 0.57 -14.33
CA PRO A 187 11.83 0.17 -14.84
C PRO A 187 11.96 -0.50 -16.22
N PRO A 188 10.92 -1.19 -16.71
CA PRO A 188 10.95 -1.81 -18.03
C PRO A 188 10.98 -0.79 -19.18
N PHE A 189 10.58 0.45 -18.92
CA PHE A 189 10.69 1.59 -19.83
C PHE A 189 10.58 2.89 -19.01
N SER A 190 11.05 4.00 -19.58
CA SER A 190 11.12 5.27 -18.87
C SER A 190 9.75 5.92 -18.63
N GLY A 191 9.67 6.76 -17.59
CA GLY A 191 8.50 7.57 -17.30
C GLY A 191 8.15 8.53 -18.44
N SER A 192 9.13 9.06 -19.16
CA SER A 192 8.88 9.90 -20.34
C SER A 192 8.24 9.11 -21.49
N ALA A 193 8.66 7.86 -21.71
CA ALA A 193 8.03 6.97 -22.67
C ALA A 193 6.59 6.62 -22.25
N ALA A 194 6.38 6.30 -20.97
CA ALA A 194 5.06 6.02 -20.40
C ALA A 194 4.08 7.18 -20.65
N ILE A 195 4.50 8.41 -20.34
CA ILE A 195 3.71 9.62 -20.53
C ILE A 195 3.43 9.85 -22.03
N SER A 196 4.45 9.71 -22.88
CA SER A 196 4.29 9.87 -24.33
C SER A 196 3.28 8.87 -24.92
N LEU A 197 3.30 7.62 -24.46
CA LEU A 197 2.30 6.62 -24.85
C LEU A 197 0.90 7.05 -24.44
N ALA A 198 0.74 7.47 -23.19
CA ALA A 198 -0.53 7.92 -22.64
C ALA A 198 -1.05 9.24 -23.23
N GLU A 199 -0.23 10.01 -23.94
CA GLU A 199 -0.65 11.25 -24.64
C GLU A 199 -0.96 10.99 -26.13
N LYS A 200 -0.20 10.11 -26.79
CA LYS A 200 -0.28 9.89 -28.25
C LYS A 200 -1.35 8.90 -28.68
N PHE A 201 -1.68 7.92 -27.84
CA PHE A 201 -2.65 6.87 -28.17
C PHE A 201 -3.99 7.13 -27.49
N ASP A 202 -5.10 6.65 -28.09
CA ASP A 202 -6.43 6.65 -27.49
C ASP A 202 -6.59 5.50 -26.47
N ASP A 203 -7.71 5.49 -25.73
CA ASP A 203 -7.94 4.49 -24.67
C ASP A 203 -8.06 3.07 -25.23
N ASP A 204 -8.66 2.90 -26.40
CA ASP A 204 -8.88 1.59 -27.01
C ASP A 204 -7.55 0.95 -27.46
N MET A 205 -6.65 1.75 -28.06
CA MET A 205 -5.31 1.28 -28.42
C MET A 205 -4.48 0.99 -27.17
N LEU A 206 -4.53 1.86 -26.14
CA LEU A 206 -3.82 1.63 -24.89
C LEU A 206 -4.29 0.35 -24.19
N GLU A 207 -5.59 0.05 -24.21
CA GLU A 207 -6.12 -1.21 -23.66
C GLU A 207 -5.59 -2.42 -24.43
N LYS A 208 -5.50 -2.37 -25.76
CA LYS A 208 -4.89 -3.43 -26.59
C LYS A 208 -3.39 -3.59 -26.33
N MET A 209 -2.67 -2.51 -26.05
CA MET A 209 -1.23 -2.53 -25.75
C MET A 209 -0.93 -2.91 -24.30
N THR A 210 -1.89 -2.75 -23.38
CA THR A 210 -1.69 -2.93 -21.93
C THR A 210 -1.07 -4.28 -21.56
N PRO A 211 -1.48 -5.44 -22.13
CA PRO A 211 -0.84 -6.72 -21.81
C PRO A 211 0.66 -6.74 -22.11
N ALA A 212 1.07 -6.16 -23.25
CA ALA A 212 2.48 -6.08 -23.64
C ALA A 212 3.26 -5.10 -22.76
N LEU A 213 2.65 -3.96 -22.40
CA LEU A 213 3.25 -2.97 -21.49
C LEU A 213 3.42 -3.49 -20.07
N LEU A 214 2.47 -4.30 -19.59
CA LEU A 214 2.59 -4.96 -18.29
C LEU A 214 3.74 -5.96 -18.28
N GLY A 215 3.92 -6.72 -19.37
CA GLY A 215 4.92 -7.78 -19.42
C GLY A 215 4.76 -8.72 -18.23
N SER A 216 5.79 -8.78 -17.37
CA SER A 216 5.79 -9.62 -16.17
C SER A 216 5.08 -8.99 -14.95
N TRP A 217 4.80 -7.68 -14.95
CA TRP A 217 4.17 -7.02 -13.81
C TRP A 217 2.74 -7.52 -13.60
N PRO A 218 2.33 -7.77 -12.34
CA PRO A 218 1.04 -8.38 -12.06
C PRO A 218 -0.16 -7.47 -12.34
N ASN A 219 0.05 -6.15 -12.38
CA ASN A 219 -1.00 -5.16 -12.58
C ASN A 219 -0.41 -3.78 -12.89
N SER A 220 -1.27 -2.86 -13.35
CA SER A 220 -0.90 -1.50 -13.70
C SER A 220 -0.43 -0.67 -12.50
N TYR A 221 -0.89 -1.00 -11.28
CA TYR A 221 -0.47 -0.29 -10.08
C TYR A 221 1.01 -0.53 -9.75
N ALA A 222 1.45 -1.78 -9.66
CA ALA A 222 2.84 -2.13 -9.38
C ALA A 222 3.78 -1.57 -10.46
N LEU A 223 3.41 -1.72 -11.74
CA LEU A 223 4.18 -1.20 -12.87
C LEU A 223 4.34 0.33 -12.79
N THR A 224 3.23 1.06 -12.64
CA THR A 224 3.29 2.52 -12.67
C THR A 224 3.93 3.11 -11.42
N LYS A 225 3.94 2.41 -10.28
CA LYS A 225 4.74 2.78 -9.11
C LYS A 225 6.24 2.54 -9.31
N CYS A 226 6.63 1.44 -9.95
CA CYS A 226 8.02 1.22 -10.36
C CYS A 226 8.53 2.36 -11.27
N ILE A 227 7.76 2.70 -12.32
CA ILE A 227 8.14 3.78 -13.24
C ILE A 227 8.11 5.15 -12.54
N ALA A 228 7.17 5.40 -11.62
CA ALA A 228 7.14 6.63 -10.86
C ALA A 228 8.41 6.81 -10.00
N GLU A 229 8.96 5.73 -9.44
CA GLU A 229 10.22 5.80 -8.68
C GLU A 229 11.42 6.18 -9.58
N GLU A 230 11.46 5.73 -10.83
CA GLU A 230 12.47 6.20 -11.80
C GLU A 230 12.34 7.71 -12.03
N VAL A 231 11.12 8.22 -12.20
CA VAL A 231 10.86 9.66 -12.31
C VAL A 231 11.35 10.39 -11.07
N VAL A 232 11.11 9.86 -9.87
CA VAL A 232 11.62 10.43 -8.62
C VAL A 232 13.14 10.44 -8.59
N ARG A 233 13.79 9.33 -8.97
CA ARG A 233 15.25 9.22 -9.02
C ARG A 233 15.87 10.26 -9.94
N GLU A 234 15.31 10.44 -11.14
CA GLU A 234 15.86 11.33 -12.14
C GLU A 234 15.53 12.80 -11.85
N MET A 235 14.25 13.10 -11.63
CA MET A 235 13.77 14.47 -11.43
C MET A 235 14.01 14.99 -10.00
N GLY A 236 14.27 14.11 -9.04
CA GLY A 236 14.58 14.45 -7.65
C GLY A 236 16.05 14.81 -7.41
N LYS A 237 16.93 14.67 -8.40
CA LYS A 237 18.36 15.05 -8.28
C LYS A 237 18.48 16.52 -7.86
N GLY A 238 19.23 16.75 -6.78
CA GLY A 238 19.43 18.09 -6.22
C GLY A 238 18.26 18.63 -5.39
N LEU A 239 17.26 17.80 -5.06
CA LEU A 239 16.15 18.16 -4.17
C LEU A 239 16.15 17.28 -2.90
N PRO A 240 15.61 17.76 -1.76
CA PRO A 240 15.47 16.99 -0.54
C PRO A 240 14.32 15.97 -0.66
N VAL A 241 14.54 14.89 -1.41
CA VAL A 241 13.50 13.89 -1.72
C VAL A 241 13.69 12.63 -0.89
N ALA A 242 12.60 12.02 -0.46
CA ALA A 242 12.56 10.68 0.13
C ALA A 242 11.44 9.84 -0.49
N VAL A 243 11.63 8.52 -0.58
CA VAL A 243 10.62 7.57 -1.04
C VAL A 243 10.21 6.66 0.11
N VAL A 244 8.91 6.58 0.41
CA VAL A 244 8.38 5.62 1.40
C VAL A 244 7.54 4.58 0.67
N ARG A 245 7.88 3.30 0.88
CA ARG A 245 7.27 2.11 0.28
C ARG A 245 6.54 1.31 1.37
N PRO A 246 5.30 1.68 1.74
CA PRO A 246 4.52 0.85 2.62
C PRO A 246 4.10 -0.46 1.92
N SER A 247 4.00 -1.54 2.70
CA SER A 247 3.33 -2.77 2.28
C SER A 247 1.80 -2.61 2.27
N ILE A 248 1.03 -3.67 2.56
CA ILE A 248 -0.43 -3.63 2.55
C ILE A 248 -0.93 -2.82 3.75
N VAL A 249 -1.31 -1.57 3.47
CA VAL A 249 -1.86 -0.66 4.48
C VAL A 249 -3.32 -0.98 4.78
N ILE A 250 -3.64 -1.19 6.06
CA ILE A 250 -4.99 -1.44 6.54
C ILE A 250 -5.36 -0.47 7.68
N ALA A 251 -6.40 -0.79 8.45
CA ALA A 251 -6.99 0.11 9.44
C ALA A 251 -5.98 0.67 10.45
N THR A 252 -6.32 1.79 11.05
CA THR A 252 -5.58 2.37 12.17
C THR A 252 -5.49 1.36 13.33
N ALA A 253 -4.31 1.25 13.93
CA ALA A 253 -4.12 0.47 15.15
C ALA A 253 -4.65 1.22 16.36
N LYS A 254 -4.30 2.50 16.49
CA LYS A 254 -4.63 3.31 17.67
C LYS A 254 -5.07 4.73 17.33
N ASP A 255 -4.29 5.45 16.55
CA ASP A 255 -4.41 6.90 16.40
C ASP A 255 -5.02 7.27 15.03
N PRO A 256 -5.92 8.27 14.93
CA PRO A 256 -6.63 8.92 16.02
C PRO A 256 -7.86 8.14 16.50
N LEU A 257 -8.27 7.10 15.77
CA LEU A 257 -9.46 6.31 16.03
C LEU A 257 -9.19 4.84 15.70
N PRO A 258 -9.15 3.91 16.67
CA PRO A 258 -8.81 2.50 16.43
C PRO A 258 -9.77 1.80 15.45
N GLY A 259 -9.23 1.02 14.52
CA GLY A 259 -10.00 0.24 13.55
C GLY A 259 -10.62 1.06 12.41
N TRP A 260 -10.33 2.36 12.30
CA TRP A 260 -10.86 3.18 11.22
C TRP A 260 -10.30 2.76 9.86
N ILE A 261 -11.21 2.59 8.90
CA ILE A 261 -10.95 2.16 7.52
C ILE A 261 -12.05 2.69 6.62
N ASN A 262 -11.73 3.10 5.39
CA ASN A 262 -12.71 3.72 4.47
C ASN A 262 -12.78 3.07 3.08
N ASN A 263 -12.09 1.95 2.89
CA ASN A 263 -11.99 1.28 1.60
C ASN A 263 -11.99 -0.25 1.76
N TYR A 264 -12.33 -0.95 0.68
CA TYR A 264 -12.37 -2.41 0.59
C TYR A 264 -11.13 -3.00 -0.10
N TYR A 265 -10.02 -2.26 -0.17
CA TYR A 265 -8.87 -2.69 -0.97
C TYR A 265 -8.13 -3.87 -0.32
N GLY A 266 -7.60 -4.76 -1.17
CA GLY A 266 -6.78 -5.90 -0.76
C GLY A 266 -7.48 -6.82 0.25
N PRO A 267 -6.80 -7.29 1.30
CA PRO A 267 -7.37 -8.28 2.23
C PRO A 267 -8.55 -7.74 3.05
N THR A 268 -8.71 -6.43 3.20
CA THR A 268 -9.90 -5.84 3.84
C THR A 268 -11.20 -6.24 3.13
N GLY A 269 -11.20 -6.27 1.79
CA GLY A 269 -12.34 -6.72 1.00
C GLY A 269 -12.65 -8.21 1.20
N VAL A 270 -11.61 -9.03 1.35
CA VAL A 270 -11.72 -10.46 1.66
C VAL A 270 -12.39 -10.66 3.02
N VAL A 271 -11.90 -9.98 4.06
CA VAL A 271 -12.44 -10.08 5.42
C VAL A 271 -13.89 -9.60 5.49
N ALA A 272 -14.21 -8.48 4.84
CA ALA A 272 -15.58 -7.99 4.81
C ALA A 272 -16.52 -8.97 4.08
N GLY A 273 -16.11 -9.47 2.90
CA GLY A 273 -16.88 -10.44 2.13
C GLY A 273 -17.07 -11.77 2.85
N ALA A 274 -16.03 -12.25 3.53
CA ALA A 274 -16.07 -13.48 4.33
C ALA A 274 -16.91 -13.31 5.59
N GLY A 275 -16.80 -12.16 6.26
CA GLY A 275 -17.54 -11.83 7.48
C GLY A 275 -19.06 -11.80 7.28
N VAL A 276 -19.54 -11.39 6.09
CA VAL A 276 -20.97 -11.47 5.74
C VAL A 276 -21.36 -12.82 5.11
N GLY A 277 -20.43 -13.77 4.99
CA GLY A 277 -20.66 -15.10 4.44
C GLY A 277 -20.78 -15.15 2.91
N LEU A 278 -20.43 -14.07 2.22
CA LEU A 278 -20.50 -13.99 0.75
C LEU A 278 -19.24 -14.58 0.09
N LEU A 279 -18.06 -14.31 0.62
CA LEU A 279 -16.81 -14.94 0.17
C LEU A 279 -16.53 -16.20 1.01
N ARG A 280 -16.31 -17.33 0.34
CA ARG A 280 -16.21 -18.66 0.99
C ARG A 280 -14.98 -19.47 0.57
N THR A 281 -14.33 -19.05 -0.50
CA THR A 281 -13.04 -19.59 -0.92
C THR A 281 -12.18 -18.46 -1.47
N LEU A 282 -10.87 -18.58 -1.33
CA LEU A 282 -9.90 -17.66 -1.92
C LEU A 282 -8.63 -18.41 -2.34
N HIS A 283 -8.15 -18.17 -3.57
CA HIS A 283 -6.84 -18.58 -4.01
C HIS A 283 -5.74 -17.80 -3.27
N ALA A 284 -5.18 -18.41 -2.23
CA ALA A 284 -4.17 -17.86 -1.35
C ALA A 284 -3.41 -19.00 -0.68
N ASP A 285 -2.09 -18.83 -0.56
CA ASP A 285 -1.25 -19.71 0.25
C ASP A 285 -1.25 -19.20 1.68
N GLY A 286 -1.87 -19.98 2.58
CA GLY A 286 -1.98 -19.64 3.99
C GLY A 286 -0.63 -19.53 4.71
N ASP A 287 0.41 -20.18 4.17
CA ASP A 287 1.75 -20.22 4.78
C ASP A 287 2.62 -19.03 4.34
N CYS A 288 2.25 -18.33 3.26
CA CYS A 288 2.94 -17.11 2.84
C CYS A 288 2.71 -15.96 3.83
N VAL A 289 3.74 -15.12 3.95
CA VAL A 289 3.67 -13.87 4.72
C VAL A 289 2.64 -12.91 4.13
N ALA A 290 1.82 -12.35 5.03
CA ALA A 290 0.94 -11.23 4.81
C ALA A 290 1.60 -9.97 5.41
N ASP A 291 2.35 -9.23 4.59
CA ASP A 291 2.99 -7.97 5.00
C ASP A 291 1.97 -6.85 5.17
N ILE A 292 1.36 -6.83 6.35
CA ILE A 292 0.26 -5.94 6.74
C ILE A 292 0.79 -4.86 7.68
N VAL A 293 0.43 -3.60 7.43
CA VAL A 293 0.84 -2.45 8.27
C VAL A 293 -0.35 -1.53 8.60
N PRO A 294 -0.49 -1.04 9.84
CA PRO A 294 -1.51 -0.05 10.20
C PRO A 294 -1.24 1.32 9.57
N VAL A 295 -2.29 2.00 9.08
CA VAL A 295 -2.15 3.30 8.41
C VAL A 295 -1.55 4.39 9.31
N ASP A 296 -1.84 4.40 10.60
CA ASP A 296 -1.32 5.39 11.56
C ASP A 296 0.18 5.25 11.78
N TYR A 297 0.70 4.02 11.75
CA TYR A 297 2.14 3.75 11.84
C TYR A 297 2.84 4.18 10.55
N VAL A 298 2.24 3.89 9.40
CA VAL A 298 2.74 4.34 8.09
C VAL A 298 2.80 5.87 8.02
N ILE A 299 1.77 6.57 8.50
CA ILE A 299 1.76 8.03 8.53
C ILE A 299 2.88 8.59 9.40
N ASN A 300 3.12 8.01 10.58
CA ASN A 300 4.19 8.46 11.46
C ASN A 300 5.57 8.25 10.82
N ALA A 301 5.79 7.13 10.14
CA ALA A 301 7.01 6.88 9.38
C ALA A 301 7.18 7.85 8.21
N ILE A 302 6.09 8.21 7.50
CA ILE A 302 6.09 9.21 6.42
C ILE A 302 6.51 10.60 6.94
N ILE A 303 5.95 11.02 8.07
CA ILE A 303 6.28 12.30 8.71
C ILE A 303 7.75 12.30 9.16
N ALA A 304 8.21 11.22 9.78
CA ALA A 304 9.60 11.06 10.19
C ALA A 304 10.56 11.06 8.99
N ALA A 305 10.21 10.42 7.87
CA ALA A 305 11.02 10.45 6.66
C ALA A 305 11.16 11.87 6.09
N GLY A 306 10.07 12.66 6.12
CA GLY A 306 10.09 14.07 5.74
C GLY A 306 10.97 14.94 6.65
N TRP A 307 10.96 14.66 7.95
CA TRP A 307 11.84 15.28 8.92
C TRP A 307 13.32 14.93 8.67
N ASP A 308 13.65 13.64 8.53
CA ASP A 308 15.04 13.19 8.39
C ASP A 308 15.66 13.67 7.08
N ILE A 309 14.95 13.62 5.95
CA ILE A 309 15.47 14.18 4.69
C ILE A 309 15.66 15.70 4.77
N GLY A 310 14.75 16.40 5.44
CA GLY A 310 14.83 17.85 5.57
C GLY A 310 15.98 18.34 6.46
N LEU A 311 16.51 17.49 7.34
CA LEU A 311 17.69 17.78 8.16
C LEU A 311 19.01 17.25 7.55
N SER A 312 18.94 16.14 6.81
CA SER A 312 20.14 15.47 6.30
C SER A 312 20.54 15.92 4.89
N PHE A 313 19.60 16.46 4.10
CA PHE A 313 19.89 16.91 2.75
C PHE A 313 20.85 18.11 2.76
N LYS A 314 22.00 17.94 2.11
CA LYS A 314 22.93 19.00 1.80
C LYS A 314 22.90 19.23 0.29
N PRO A 315 22.59 20.45 -0.19
CA PRO A 315 22.75 20.76 -1.60
C PRO A 315 24.18 20.44 -2.01
N ARG A 316 24.38 19.68 -3.10
CA ARG A 316 25.73 19.54 -3.67
C ARG A 316 26.16 20.94 -4.08
N GLU A 317 27.26 21.44 -3.51
CA GLU A 317 27.95 22.59 -4.07
C GLU A 317 28.24 22.29 -5.55
N ASP A 318 27.89 23.24 -6.42
CA ASP A 318 28.14 23.12 -7.85
C ASP A 318 29.64 22.84 -8.07
N PRO A 319 30.04 21.81 -8.84
CA PRO A 319 31.43 21.58 -9.20
C PRO A 319 32.12 22.82 -9.82
N LEU A 320 31.35 23.78 -10.36
CA LEU A 320 31.86 25.04 -10.91
C LEU A 320 32.39 26.01 -9.83
N THR A 321 31.84 26.03 -8.61
CA THR A 321 32.41 26.83 -7.51
C THR A 321 33.66 26.17 -6.93
N ARG A 322 33.73 24.84 -6.95
CA ARG A 322 34.93 24.09 -6.52
C ARG A 322 36.10 24.27 -7.50
N LYS A 323 35.80 24.27 -8.81
CA LYS A 323 36.81 24.46 -9.86
C LYS A 323 37.54 25.81 -9.77
N SER A 324 36.93 26.92 -9.33
CA SER A 324 37.71 28.17 -9.24
C SER A 324 38.77 28.12 -8.13
N SER A 325 38.48 27.44 -7.01
CA SER A 325 39.41 27.29 -5.88
C SER A 325 40.48 26.21 -6.11
N ASP A 326 40.16 25.18 -6.91
CA ASP A 326 41.08 24.10 -7.23
C ASP A 326 41.95 24.42 -8.47
N LEU A 327 41.47 25.26 -9.41
CA LEU A 327 42.24 25.70 -10.58
C LEU A 327 43.42 26.62 -10.17
N GLU A 328 43.26 27.44 -9.12
CA GLU A 328 44.37 28.22 -8.54
C GLU A 328 45.43 27.33 -7.89
N LYS A 329 45.06 26.15 -7.39
CA LYS A 329 45.99 25.17 -6.80
C LYS A 329 46.64 24.24 -7.82
N LEU A 330 45.96 23.96 -8.95
CA LEU A 330 46.50 23.11 -10.02
C LEU A 330 47.53 23.80 -10.92
N LEU A 331 47.65 25.13 -10.88
CA LEU A 331 48.62 25.89 -11.69
C LEU A 331 50.07 25.86 -11.15
N GLN A 332 50.38 25.06 -10.13
CA GLN A 332 51.71 25.02 -9.49
C GLN A 332 52.46 23.67 -9.53
N ILE A 333 52.13 22.71 -10.41
CA ILE A 333 52.89 21.44 -10.48
C ILE A 333 53.19 21.05 -11.94
N PRO A 334 54.45 20.72 -12.31
CA PRO A 334 54.81 20.34 -13.68
C PRO A 334 54.44 18.89 -14.04
N ASP A 335 54.19 18.70 -15.35
CA ASP A 335 53.87 17.48 -16.10
C ASP A 335 54.67 16.23 -15.74
N ILE A 336 53.98 15.09 -15.57
CA ILE A 336 54.49 13.77 -15.94
C ILE A 336 53.33 12.91 -16.53
N ALA A 337 53.57 12.39 -17.73
CA ALA A 337 52.72 11.49 -18.49
C ALA A 337 53.11 10.00 -18.31
N LYS A 338 52.20 9.11 -18.77
CA LYS A 338 52.28 7.62 -18.97
C LYS A 338 51.85 6.79 -17.76
N THR A 339 51.09 5.68 -17.87
CA THR A 339 50.75 4.77 -18.99
C THR A 339 49.52 3.94 -18.60
N ALA A 340 48.74 3.48 -19.57
CA ALA A 340 47.70 2.48 -19.44
C ALA A 340 48.24 1.10 -19.88
N ASP A 341 47.94 0.03 -19.14
CA ASP A 341 47.35 -1.21 -19.66
C ASP A 341 47.02 -2.17 -18.50
N GLU A 342 45.95 -2.95 -18.65
CA GLU A 342 45.83 -4.37 -18.25
C GLU A 342 44.35 -4.80 -18.26
N THR A 343 44.03 -5.70 -19.20
CA THR A 343 42.78 -6.45 -19.32
C THR A 343 42.82 -7.69 -18.41
N SER A 344 41.75 -7.90 -17.63
CA SER A 344 41.53 -9.16 -16.90
C SER A 344 40.24 -9.84 -17.38
N GLU A 345 40.40 -11.09 -17.82
CA GLU A 345 39.36 -12.04 -18.21
C GLU A 345 38.43 -12.36 -17.03
N LEU A 346 37.12 -12.43 -17.28
CA LEU A 346 36.09 -12.77 -16.30
C LEU A 346 35.66 -14.23 -16.48
N GLU A 347 36.01 -15.07 -15.50
CA GLU A 347 35.43 -16.41 -15.30
C GLU A 347 33.97 -16.28 -14.84
N VAL A 348 33.06 -16.92 -15.57
CA VAL A 348 31.62 -16.93 -15.29
C VAL A 348 31.29 -18.13 -14.40
N THR A 349 31.03 -17.88 -13.12
CA THR A 349 30.55 -18.89 -12.16
C THR A 349 29.02 -19.03 -12.18
N GLU A 350 28.51 -20.19 -11.72
CA GLU A 350 27.10 -20.59 -11.64
C GLU A 350 26.13 -19.59 -10.95
N GLN A 351 26.66 -18.60 -10.23
CA GLN A 351 25.93 -17.50 -9.61
C GLN A 351 25.35 -16.50 -10.63
N THR A 352 25.98 -16.36 -11.80
CA THR A 352 25.55 -15.47 -12.90
C THR A 352 24.34 -16.02 -13.64
N LEU A 353 24.13 -17.34 -13.63
CA LEU A 353 22.98 -17.99 -14.31
C LEU A 353 21.65 -17.81 -13.57
N LEU A 354 21.66 -17.32 -12.32
CA LEU A 354 20.46 -16.93 -11.57
C LEU A 354 20.08 -15.44 -11.77
N GLU A 355 20.94 -14.63 -12.39
CA GLU A 355 20.66 -13.22 -12.71
C GLU A 355 19.86 -13.06 -14.02
N ASP A 356 19.77 -14.10 -14.85
CA ASP A 356 19.20 -14.06 -16.21
C ASP A 356 17.67 -14.27 -16.32
N LEU A 357 16.92 -13.92 -15.28
CA LEU A 357 15.47 -13.74 -15.35
C LEU A 357 15.08 -12.27 -15.10
N THR A 358 15.84 -11.34 -15.70
CA THR A 358 16.03 -9.93 -15.30
C THR A 358 14.85 -9.24 -14.58
N PRO A 359 14.82 -9.29 -13.23
CA PRO A 359 14.27 -8.19 -12.47
C PRO A 359 15.13 -6.91 -12.64
N GLY A 360 14.54 -5.73 -12.39
CA GLY A 360 15.21 -4.44 -12.64
C GLY A 360 16.61 -4.36 -12.02
N LYS A 361 17.58 -3.81 -12.75
CA LYS A 361 18.95 -3.64 -12.25
C LYS A 361 18.94 -2.60 -11.12
N LYS A 362 19.65 -2.89 -10.02
CA LYS A 362 19.80 -1.97 -8.89
C LYS A 362 20.53 -0.70 -9.33
N GLN A 363 20.16 0.42 -8.74
CA GLN A 363 20.70 1.73 -9.06
C GLN A 363 21.11 2.47 -7.79
N ASP A 364 22.33 3.02 -7.80
CA ASP A 364 22.83 3.88 -6.73
C ASP A 364 22.15 5.26 -6.82
N SER A 365 21.67 5.74 -5.67
CA SER A 365 21.04 7.04 -5.53
C SER A 365 21.23 7.56 -4.12
N SER A 366 21.41 8.88 -3.98
CA SER A 366 21.46 9.54 -2.67
C SER A 366 20.08 9.77 -2.06
N ILE A 367 19.01 9.52 -2.82
CA ILE A 367 17.63 9.66 -2.34
C ILE A 367 17.30 8.43 -1.47
N PRO A 368 17.00 8.60 -0.17
CA PRO A 368 16.68 7.48 0.69
C PRO A 368 15.35 6.85 0.32
N VAL A 369 15.30 5.53 0.42
CA VAL A 369 14.11 4.70 0.24
C VAL A 369 13.81 3.97 1.54
N TYR A 370 12.55 3.93 1.93
CA TYR A 370 12.09 3.32 3.18
C TYR A 370 11.06 2.22 2.90
N ASN A 371 11.41 0.95 3.07
CA ASN A 371 10.48 -0.16 2.95
C ASN A 371 9.76 -0.35 4.30
N PHE A 372 8.53 0.17 4.42
CA PHE A 372 7.76 0.04 5.65
C PHE A 372 6.92 -1.24 5.63
N VAL A 373 7.46 -2.29 6.24
CA VAL A 373 6.94 -3.67 6.20
C VAL A 373 6.80 -4.26 7.59
N SER A 374 5.99 -5.31 7.76
CA SER A 374 5.84 -6.00 9.06
C SER A 374 6.65 -7.29 9.18
N SER A 375 7.03 -7.92 8.07
CA SER A 375 7.77 -9.20 8.05
C SER A 375 9.04 -9.22 8.91
N ASN A 376 9.79 -8.12 8.97
CA ASN A 376 11.06 -8.05 9.70
C ASN A 376 10.89 -7.75 11.21
N GLN A 377 9.74 -7.24 11.63
CA GLN A 377 9.51 -6.81 13.01
C GLN A 377 8.42 -7.60 13.73
N ASN A 378 7.36 -7.99 13.02
CA ASN A 378 6.18 -8.65 13.57
C ASN A 378 5.43 -9.44 12.49
N LYS A 379 6.00 -10.58 12.09
CA LYS A 379 5.53 -11.42 10.98
C LYS A 379 4.11 -11.95 11.19
N LEU A 380 3.30 -11.84 10.14
CA LEU A 380 1.95 -12.36 10.05
C LEU A 380 1.81 -13.19 8.77
N THR A 381 1.21 -14.39 8.83
CA THR A 381 0.90 -15.22 7.65
C THR A 381 -0.55 -15.02 7.22
N TRP A 382 -0.91 -15.32 5.96
CA TRP A 382 -2.31 -15.26 5.53
C TRP A 382 -3.26 -16.15 6.34
N ARG A 383 -2.82 -17.34 6.78
CA ARG A 383 -3.61 -18.20 7.68
C ARG A 383 -3.91 -17.50 9.00
N LYS A 384 -2.87 -17.07 9.73
CA LYS A 384 -2.99 -16.32 10.99
C LYS A 384 -3.82 -15.04 10.84
N TYR A 385 -3.68 -14.29 9.75
CA TYR A 385 -4.50 -13.12 9.43
C TYR A 385 -6.00 -13.47 9.36
N MET A 386 -6.34 -14.56 8.67
CA MET A 386 -7.73 -15.01 8.57
C MET A 386 -8.24 -15.62 9.87
N ASP A 387 -7.41 -16.34 10.63
CA ASP A 387 -7.79 -16.92 11.93
C ASP A 387 -8.11 -15.83 12.95
N LEU A 388 -7.26 -14.80 13.06
CA LEU A 388 -7.50 -13.66 13.95
C LEU A 388 -8.78 -12.89 13.56
N SER A 389 -9.01 -12.73 12.25
CA SER A 389 -10.26 -12.15 11.73
C SER A 389 -11.48 -13.01 12.08
N ALA A 390 -11.36 -14.34 11.94
CA ALA A 390 -12.43 -15.30 12.20
C ALA A 390 -12.78 -15.43 13.68
N VAL A 391 -11.81 -15.22 14.59
CA VAL A 391 -12.03 -15.22 16.04
C VAL A 391 -12.83 -13.99 16.49
N ALA A 392 -12.54 -12.81 15.92
CA ALA A 392 -13.23 -11.57 16.29
C ALA A 392 -14.62 -11.41 15.64
N ALA A 393 -14.86 -12.02 14.47
CA ALA A 393 -16.12 -11.87 13.73
C ALA A 393 -17.40 -12.34 14.47
N PRO A 394 -17.40 -13.46 15.23
CA PRO A 394 -18.56 -13.91 16.01
C PRO A 394 -19.00 -12.96 17.12
N GLU A 395 -18.13 -12.07 17.61
CA GLU A 395 -18.47 -11.08 18.63
C GLU A 395 -19.35 -9.96 18.07
N VAL A 396 -19.20 -9.66 16.77
CA VAL A 396 -19.89 -8.55 16.09
C VAL A 396 -20.55 -8.97 14.76
N PRO A 397 -21.42 -10.01 14.75
CA PRO A 397 -22.02 -10.55 13.54
C PRO A 397 -22.97 -9.54 12.88
N SER A 398 -22.85 -9.33 11.57
CA SER A 398 -23.67 -8.34 10.87
C SER A 398 -25.09 -8.84 10.59
N LYS A 399 -26.10 -7.97 10.74
CA LYS A 399 -27.47 -8.28 10.28
C LYS A 399 -27.55 -8.39 8.75
N MET A 400 -26.57 -7.83 8.05
CA MET A 400 -26.43 -7.91 6.59
C MET A 400 -25.83 -9.24 6.12
N ALA A 401 -25.38 -10.11 7.04
CA ALA A 401 -24.83 -11.42 6.68
C ALA A 401 -25.83 -12.23 5.84
N VAL A 402 -25.34 -12.90 4.80
CA VAL A 402 -26.13 -13.80 3.93
C VAL A 402 -25.84 -15.27 4.23
N TRP A 403 -24.77 -15.55 4.96
CA TRP A 403 -24.40 -16.89 5.42
C TRP A 403 -23.51 -16.78 6.68
N THR A 404 -23.20 -17.92 7.30
CA THR A 404 -22.16 -17.97 8.35
C THR A 404 -20.75 -17.90 7.75
N TYR A 405 -19.81 -17.32 8.50
CA TYR A 405 -18.39 -17.31 8.12
C TYR A 405 -17.92 -18.74 7.83
N SER A 406 -17.33 -18.95 6.65
CA SER A 406 -16.86 -20.26 6.19
C SER A 406 -15.80 -20.12 5.07
N LEU A 407 -14.88 -19.15 5.22
CA LEU A 407 -13.82 -18.94 4.24
C LEU A 407 -12.76 -20.05 4.34
N THR A 408 -12.40 -20.61 3.18
CA THR A 408 -11.24 -21.52 3.04
C THR A 408 -10.18 -20.85 2.16
N LEU A 409 -8.92 -20.89 2.60
CA LEU A 409 -7.77 -20.48 1.77
C LEU A 409 -7.24 -21.69 0.99
N ASN A 410 -7.10 -21.55 -0.31
CA ASN A 410 -6.67 -22.60 -1.21
C ASN A 410 -5.37 -22.21 -1.91
N LYS A 411 -4.30 -22.96 -1.64
CA LYS A 411 -2.97 -22.74 -2.26
C LYS A 411 -2.99 -23.01 -3.77
N TYR A 412 -3.75 -24.01 -4.20
CA TYR A 412 -3.80 -24.44 -5.59
C TYR A 412 -5.04 -23.89 -6.30
N LYS A 413 -4.83 -23.18 -7.41
CA LYS A 413 -5.89 -22.54 -8.20
C LYS A 413 -7.04 -23.48 -8.57
N TYR A 414 -6.75 -24.72 -8.97
CA TYR A 414 -7.79 -25.66 -9.38
C TYR A 414 -8.67 -26.13 -8.23
N ILE A 415 -8.12 -26.21 -7.02
CA ILE A 415 -8.90 -26.50 -5.81
C ILE A 415 -9.79 -25.30 -5.46
N ASP A 416 -9.26 -24.08 -5.55
CA ASP A 416 -10.07 -22.86 -5.36
C ASP A 416 -11.24 -22.78 -6.35
N LEU A 417 -11.01 -23.11 -7.63
CA LEU A 417 -12.06 -23.16 -8.65
C LEU A 417 -13.12 -24.22 -8.34
N LEU A 418 -12.71 -25.39 -7.84
CA LEU A 418 -13.64 -26.44 -7.41
C LEU A 418 -14.51 -25.95 -6.25
N TYR A 419 -13.91 -25.31 -5.25
CA TYR A 419 -14.66 -24.69 -4.14
C TYR A 419 -15.59 -23.59 -4.63
N ALA A 420 -15.15 -22.72 -5.55
CA ALA A 420 -15.96 -21.65 -6.11
C ALA A 420 -17.17 -22.21 -6.88
N PHE A 421 -17.00 -23.31 -7.62
CA PHE A 421 -18.10 -23.97 -8.31
C PHE A 421 -19.21 -24.41 -7.33
N PHE A 422 -18.84 -25.10 -6.24
CA PHE A 422 -19.82 -25.61 -5.27
C PHE A 422 -20.34 -24.57 -4.29
N LEU A 423 -19.50 -23.63 -3.85
CA LEU A 423 -19.83 -22.70 -2.76
C LEU A 423 -20.32 -21.35 -3.26
N HIS A 424 -20.01 -20.98 -4.50
CA HIS A 424 -20.43 -19.72 -5.11
C HIS A 424 -21.41 -19.94 -6.27
N MET A 425 -21.00 -20.68 -7.30
CA MET A 425 -21.76 -20.77 -8.55
C MET A 425 -23.08 -21.54 -8.40
N ILE A 426 -23.07 -22.76 -7.86
CA ILE A 426 -24.30 -23.55 -7.66
C ILE A 426 -25.32 -22.79 -6.78
N PRO A 427 -24.94 -22.28 -5.58
CA PRO A 427 -25.86 -21.50 -4.76
C PRO A 427 -26.39 -20.25 -5.47
N ALA A 428 -25.55 -19.57 -6.26
CA ALA A 428 -25.98 -18.41 -7.04
C ALA A 428 -27.06 -18.78 -8.07
N LEU A 429 -26.87 -19.85 -8.82
CA LEU A 429 -27.84 -20.32 -9.82
C LEU A 429 -29.17 -20.70 -9.17
N ILE A 430 -29.14 -21.37 -8.02
CA ILE A 430 -30.36 -21.71 -7.27
C ILE A 430 -31.08 -20.45 -6.79
N VAL A 431 -30.37 -19.53 -6.11
CA VAL A 431 -30.97 -18.31 -5.53
C VAL A 431 -31.48 -17.37 -6.63
N ASP A 432 -30.72 -17.18 -7.69
CA ASP A 432 -31.12 -16.34 -8.83
C ASP A 432 -32.26 -16.99 -9.62
N GLY A 433 -32.24 -18.32 -9.79
CA GLY A 433 -33.33 -19.11 -10.37
C GLY A 433 -34.64 -18.93 -9.59
N CYS A 434 -34.62 -19.17 -8.28
CA CYS A 434 -35.77 -18.92 -7.41
C CYS A 434 -36.22 -17.46 -7.46
N SER A 435 -35.28 -16.51 -7.49
CA SER A 435 -35.60 -15.08 -7.60
C SER A 435 -36.38 -14.78 -8.88
N MET A 436 -35.96 -15.34 -10.02
CA MET A 436 -36.68 -15.19 -11.29
C MET A 436 -38.08 -15.80 -11.23
N LEU A 437 -38.24 -16.98 -10.60
CA LEU A 437 -39.55 -17.64 -10.44
C LEU A 437 -40.53 -16.81 -9.59
N ILE A 438 -40.05 -16.00 -8.65
CA ILE A 438 -40.87 -15.09 -7.83
C ILE A 438 -40.92 -13.65 -8.37
N GLY A 439 -40.53 -13.44 -9.63
CA GLY A 439 -40.56 -12.13 -10.29
C GLY A 439 -39.50 -11.13 -9.81
N LYS A 440 -38.47 -11.57 -9.09
CA LYS A 440 -37.34 -10.75 -8.64
C LYS A 440 -36.16 -10.84 -9.61
N LYS A 441 -35.38 -9.76 -9.69
CA LYS A 441 -34.17 -9.71 -10.53
C LYS A 441 -33.06 -10.59 -9.93
N PRO A 442 -32.40 -11.44 -10.75
CA PRO A 442 -31.22 -12.19 -10.32
C PRO A 442 -30.04 -11.24 -10.08
N ARG A 443 -29.28 -11.45 -9.00
CA ARG A 443 -28.19 -10.55 -8.57
C ARG A 443 -26.96 -11.29 -8.07
N LEU A 444 -27.10 -12.52 -7.55
CA LEU A 444 -26.03 -13.19 -6.83
C LEU A 444 -24.91 -13.65 -7.79
N LEU A 445 -25.25 -14.11 -8.99
CA LEU A 445 -24.25 -14.48 -9.99
C LEU A 445 -23.41 -13.27 -10.43
N GLN A 446 -24.03 -12.10 -10.56
CA GLN A 446 -23.31 -10.86 -10.87
C GLN A 446 -22.40 -10.43 -9.72
N ALA A 447 -22.83 -10.62 -8.47
CA ALA A 447 -21.99 -10.36 -7.29
C ALA A 447 -20.76 -11.28 -7.29
N TYR A 448 -20.93 -12.58 -7.54
CA TYR A 448 -19.80 -13.51 -7.60
C TYR A 448 -18.84 -13.24 -8.75
N LYS A 449 -19.32 -12.81 -9.93
CA LYS A 449 -18.41 -12.35 -11.01
C LYS A 449 -17.46 -11.25 -10.53
N LYS A 450 -17.96 -10.27 -9.77
CA LYS A 450 -17.12 -9.20 -9.19
C LYS A 450 -16.14 -9.74 -8.16
N ILE A 451 -16.58 -10.67 -7.33
CA ILE A 451 -15.75 -11.32 -6.30
C ILE A 451 -14.61 -12.13 -6.92
N HIS A 452 -14.87 -12.89 -7.98
CA HIS A 452 -13.84 -13.67 -8.65
C HIS A 452 -12.82 -12.78 -9.38
N ASN A 453 -13.28 -11.70 -10.02
CA ASN A 453 -12.37 -10.69 -10.59
C ASN A 453 -11.50 -10.04 -9.51
N PHE A 454 -12.07 -9.72 -8.36
CA PHE A 454 -11.30 -9.21 -7.23
C PHE A 454 -10.29 -10.24 -6.69
N SER A 455 -10.72 -11.50 -6.53
CA SER A 455 -9.88 -12.59 -6.01
C SER A 455 -8.71 -12.94 -6.94
N SER A 456 -8.93 -12.92 -8.25
CA SER A 456 -7.86 -13.17 -9.23
C SER A 456 -6.79 -12.08 -9.18
N VAL A 457 -7.21 -10.83 -9.04
CA VAL A 457 -6.36 -9.65 -8.98
C VAL A 457 -5.44 -9.65 -7.74
N ILE A 458 -5.92 -10.14 -6.59
CA ILE A 458 -5.10 -10.21 -5.36
C ILE A 458 -4.24 -11.49 -5.28
N SER A 459 -4.57 -12.53 -6.06
CA SER A 459 -3.93 -13.84 -5.95
C SER A 459 -2.41 -13.83 -6.14
N TYR A 460 -1.89 -12.88 -6.93
CA TYR A 460 -0.44 -12.73 -7.12
C TYR A 460 0.30 -12.47 -5.81
N PHE A 461 -0.30 -11.65 -4.92
CA PHE A 461 0.28 -11.26 -3.63
C PHE A 461 -0.09 -12.20 -2.49
N SER A 462 -1.16 -12.98 -2.63
CA SER A 462 -1.56 -13.96 -1.61
C SER A 462 -0.96 -15.35 -1.80
N THR A 463 -0.20 -15.59 -2.88
CA THR A 463 0.44 -16.89 -3.19
C THR A 463 1.95 -16.81 -3.34
N LYS A 464 2.53 -15.64 -3.08
CA LYS A 464 3.97 -15.39 -3.16
C LYS A 464 4.43 -14.69 -1.89
N GLU A 465 5.71 -14.90 -1.59
CA GLU A 465 6.42 -14.25 -0.51
C GLU A 465 7.60 -13.46 -1.07
N TRP A 466 7.93 -12.38 -0.37
CA TRP A 466 9.04 -11.48 -0.61
C TRP A 466 9.85 -11.33 0.66
N LYS A 467 11.15 -11.11 0.50
CA LYS A 467 12.03 -10.64 1.57
C LYS A 467 12.28 -9.17 1.34
N PHE A 468 12.13 -8.36 2.39
CA PHE A 468 12.37 -6.93 2.35
C PHE A 468 13.57 -6.59 3.23
N GLU A 469 14.40 -5.67 2.80
CA GLU A 469 15.31 -4.95 3.69
C GLU A 469 14.57 -3.70 4.19
N ASP A 470 14.66 -3.38 5.48
CA ASP A 470 14.03 -2.21 6.14
C ASP A 470 15.02 -1.47 7.06
N ASP A 471 16.32 -1.54 6.75
CA ASP A 471 17.40 -0.98 7.56
C ASP A 471 17.27 0.54 7.71
N ASN A 472 16.90 1.27 6.66
CA ASN A 472 16.65 2.70 6.70
C ASN A 472 15.45 3.02 7.59
N VAL A 473 14.40 2.19 7.63
CA VAL A 473 13.28 2.37 8.57
C VAL A 473 13.74 2.15 10.02
N ALA A 474 14.56 1.13 10.27
CA ALA A 474 15.13 0.88 11.59
C ALA A 474 16.03 2.04 12.04
N GLN A 475 16.89 2.55 11.15
CA GLN A 475 17.71 3.73 11.40
C GLN A 475 16.86 4.98 11.65
N LEU A 476 15.80 5.18 10.86
CA LEU A 476 14.87 6.30 11.03
C LEU A 476 14.23 6.30 12.43
N TRP A 477 13.78 5.12 12.90
CA TRP A 477 13.26 4.95 14.27
C TRP A 477 14.30 5.30 15.33
N ASN A 478 15.55 4.88 15.14
CA ASN A 478 16.64 5.09 16.10
C ASN A 478 17.08 6.56 16.19
N LYS A 479 16.92 7.34 15.12
CA LYS A 479 17.23 8.77 15.09
C LYS A 479 16.23 9.63 15.89
N LEU A 480 15.04 9.12 16.20
CA LEU A 480 14.03 9.85 16.98
C LEU A 480 14.42 9.93 18.46
N ASN A 481 14.22 11.12 19.05
CA ASN A 481 14.22 11.28 20.50
C ASN A 481 12.96 10.64 21.12
N ASP A 482 12.96 10.45 22.44
CA ASP A 482 11.89 9.72 23.14
C ASP A 482 10.52 10.41 23.00
N LYS A 483 10.48 11.75 23.04
CA LYS A 483 9.25 12.52 22.84
C LYS A 483 8.66 12.30 21.45
N ASP A 484 9.49 12.29 20.41
CA ASP A 484 9.04 12.03 19.04
C ASP A 484 8.64 10.56 18.85
N LYS A 485 9.30 9.60 19.53
CA LYS A 485 8.86 8.19 19.53
C LYS A 485 7.48 8.02 20.16
N ASP A 486 7.15 8.80 21.18
CA ASP A 486 5.83 8.77 21.82
C ASP A 486 4.75 9.39 20.92
N VAL A 487 5.03 10.52 20.27
CA VAL A 487 4.05 11.23 19.44
C VAL A 487 3.90 10.60 18.06
N PHE A 488 5.00 10.21 17.42
CA PHE A 488 5.07 9.65 16.07
C PHE A 488 5.54 8.19 16.12
N PHE A 489 4.88 7.38 16.94
CA PHE A 489 5.20 5.96 17.10
C PHE A 489 4.93 5.15 15.82
N PHE A 490 5.90 4.35 15.35
CA PHE A 490 5.72 3.46 14.20
C PHE A 490 6.46 2.12 14.28
N SER A 491 6.99 1.73 15.44
CA SER A 491 7.63 0.42 15.59
C SER A 491 6.59 -0.70 15.68
N LEU A 492 6.72 -1.72 14.84
CA LEU A 492 5.75 -2.84 14.79
C LEU A 492 6.06 -3.95 15.80
N LYS A 493 7.24 -3.93 16.43
CA LYS A 493 7.77 -5.02 17.29
C LYS A 493 6.79 -5.47 18.37
N ASN A 494 6.06 -4.53 18.97
CA ASN A 494 5.17 -4.78 20.10
C ASN A 494 3.68 -4.63 19.76
N LEU A 495 3.32 -4.61 18.47
CA LEU A 495 1.92 -4.55 18.05
C LEU A 495 1.22 -5.88 18.40
N ASP A 496 0.23 -5.82 19.30
CA ASP A 496 -0.62 -6.98 19.59
C ASP A 496 -1.64 -7.18 18.45
N TRP A 497 -1.40 -8.19 17.63
CA TRP A 497 -2.31 -8.55 16.55
C TRP A 497 -3.71 -8.92 17.05
N LYS A 498 -3.86 -9.56 18.21
CA LYS A 498 -5.18 -9.96 18.72
C LYS A 498 -6.04 -8.73 19.03
N GLU A 499 -5.48 -7.77 19.76
CA GLU A 499 -6.14 -6.49 20.03
C GLU A 499 -6.39 -5.71 18.74
N TYR A 500 -5.41 -5.68 17.83
CA TYR A 500 -5.56 -5.04 16.53
C TYR A 500 -6.76 -5.60 15.74
N PHE A 501 -6.87 -6.92 15.60
CA PHE A 501 -7.97 -7.54 14.86
C PHE A 501 -9.33 -7.37 15.56
N TYR A 502 -9.35 -7.28 16.89
CA TYR A 502 -10.57 -6.95 17.66
C TYR A 502 -11.16 -5.60 17.21
N HIS A 503 -10.33 -4.56 17.06
CA HIS A 503 -10.77 -3.25 16.58
C HIS A 503 -11.01 -3.24 15.07
N TYR A 504 -10.16 -3.90 14.30
CA TYR A 504 -10.25 -3.95 12.84
C TYR A 504 -11.58 -4.54 12.36
N ILE A 505 -12.03 -5.66 12.92
CA ILE A 505 -13.30 -6.30 12.53
C ILE A 505 -14.51 -5.42 12.90
N ARG A 506 -14.48 -4.75 14.05
CA ARG A 506 -15.49 -3.75 14.44
C ARG A 506 -15.51 -2.57 13.49
N GLY A 507 -14.34 -2.10 13.09
CA GLY A 507 -14.16 -1.04 12.10
C GLY A 507 -14.74 -1.39 10.74
N ILE A 508 -14.45 -2.59 10.22
CA ILE A 508 -15.05 -3.08 8.97
C ILE A 508 -16.57 -3.06 9.06
N ARG A 509 -17.15 -3.53 10.17
CA ARG A 509 -18.59 -3.54 10.38
C ARG A 509 -19.19 -2.12 10.32
N VAL A 510 -18.62 -1.20 11.10
CA VAL A 510 -19.17 0.15 11.24
C VAL A 510 -18.93 1.00 9.99
N TYR A 511 -17.70 1.04 9.47
CA TYR A 511 -17.32 2.00 8.44
C TYR A 511 -17.52 1.48 7.02
N LEU A 512 -17.37 0.16 6.79
CA LEU A 512 -17.47 -0.42 5.45
C LEU A 512 -18.84 -1.05 5.21
N ILE A 513 -19.26 -1.97 6.08
CA ILE A 513 -20.56 -2.65 5.97
C ILE A 513 -21.70 -1.67 6.31
N ARG A 514 -21.41 -0.61 7.06
CA ARG A 514 -22.37 0.39 7.54
C ARG A 514 -23.45 -0.23 8.41
N ASP A 515 -23.04 -1.20 9.22
CA ASP A 515 -23.91 -1.86 10.18
C ASP A 515 -23.53 -1.41 11.61
N PRO A 516 -24.36 -0.59 12.27
CA PRO A 516 -24.06 -0.05 13.59
C PRO A 516 -23.81 -1.14 14.65
N LEU A 517 -23.19 -0.79 15.78
CA LEU A 517 -22.93 -1.77 16.85
C LEU A 517 -24.23 -2.16 17.57
N GLU A 518 -25.21 -1.26 17.59
CA GLU A 518 -26.52 -1.44 18.19
C GLU A 518 -27.31 -2.59 17.56
N SER A 519 -27.01 -2.96 16.30
CA SER A 519 -27.67 -4.07 15.59
C SER A 519 -27.01 -5.44 15.82
N ILE A 520 -25.98 -5.54 16.68
CA ILE A 520 -25.32 -6.82 17.02
C ILE A 520 -26.34 -7.90 17.47
N PRO A 521 -27.33 -7.61 18.34
CA PRO A 521 -28.30 -8.63 18.77
C PRO A 521 -29.11 -9.24 17.61
N GLU A 522 -29.47 -8.45 16.60
CA GLU A 522 -30.14 -8.95 15.39
C GLU A 522 -29.22 -9.86 14.59
N GLY A 523 -27.96 -9.44 14.43
CA GLY A 523 -26.93 -10.23 13.76
C GLY A 523 -26.65 -11.56 14.44
N GLN A 524 -26.66 -11.60 15.78
CA GLN A 524 -26.49 -12.84 16.56
C GLN A 524 -27.63 -13.82 16.31
N LYS A 525 -28.90 -13.35 16.34
CA LYS A 525 -30.07 -14.19 16.01
C LYS A 525 -29.99 -14.75 14.58
N LYS A 526 -29.58 -13.91 13.63
CA LYS A 526 -29.42 -14.32 12.22
C LYS A 526 -28.29 -15.34 12.05
N ARG A 527 -27.15 -15.11 12.71
CA ARG A 527 -26.00 -16.02 12.71
C ARG A 527 -26.38 -17.40 13.25
N LEU A 528 -27.12 -17.46 14.36
CA LEU A 528 -27.58 -18.73 14.92
C LEU A 528 -28.39 -19.55 13.89
N LYS A 529 -29.33 -18.91 13.19
CA LYS A 529 -30.12 -19.56 12.12
C LYS A 529 -29.22 -20.09 11.00
N PHE A 530 -28.25 -19.29 10.55
CA PHE A 530 -27.32 -19.73 9.51
C PHE A 530 -26.37 -20.83 9.98
N MET A 531 -25.95 -20.84 11.25
CA MET A 531 -25.15 -21.93 11.80
C MET A 531 -25.94 -23.23 11.83
N ILE A 532 -27.19 -23.19 12.29
CA ILE A 532 -28.07 -24.37 12.28
C ILE A 532 -28.22 -24.89 10.84
N ALA A 533 -28.55 -24.01 9.89
CA ALA A 533 -28.66 -24.38 8.48
C ALA A 533 -27.35 -24.94 7.90
N HIS A 534 -26.21 -24.33 8.26
CA HIS A 534 -24.89 -24.76 7.81
C HIS A 534 -24.55 -26.17 8.31
N TYR A 535 -24.67 -26.41 9.62
CA TYR A 535 -24.36 -27.73 10.18
C TYR A 535 -25.35 -28.79 9.73
N ALA A 536 -26.63 -28.46 9.53
CA ALA A 536 -27.60 -29.39 8.93
C ALA A 536 -27.20 -29.78 7.51
N LEU A 537 -26.84 -28.81 6.67
CA LEU A 537 -26.41 -29.07 5.28
C LEU A 537 -25.11 -29.87 5.22
N VAL A 538 -24.12 -29.53 6.05
CA VAL A 538 -22.86 -30.27 6.15
C VAL A 538 -23.09 -31.70 6.64
N SER A 539 -23.95 -31.90 7.65
CA SER A 539 -24.29 -33.23 8.15
C SER A 539 -25.00 -34.07 7.08
N LEU A 540 -25.96 -33.49 6.36
CA LEU A 540 -26.64 -34.16 5.24
C LEU A 540 -25.66 -34.55 4.12
N PHE A 541 -24.70 -33.68 3.80
CA PHE A 541 -23.66 -33.97 2.83
C PHE A 541 -22.79 -35.16 3.27
N TYR A 542 -22.31 -35.18 4.52
CA TYR A 542 -21.52 -36.31 5.02
C TYR A 542 -22.31 -37.62 5.08
N LEU A 543 -23.60 -37.57 5.43
CA LEU A 543 -24.48 -38.73 5.38
C LEU A 543 -24.64 -39.25 3.95
N LEU A 544 -24.81 -38.37 2.96
CA LEU A 544 -24.87 -38.74 1.55
C LEU A 544 -23.56 -39.37 1.06
N CYS A 545 -22.40 -38.78 1.39
CA CYS A 545 -21.11 -39.35 1.04
C CYS A 545 -20.90 -40.73 1.67
N SER A 546 -21.28 -40.89 2.94
CA SER A 546 -21.19 -42.17 3.67
C SER A 546 -22.10 -43.22 3.03
N TYR A 547 -23.30 -42.84 2.60
CA TYR A 547 -24.24 -43.72 1.91
C TYR A 547 -23.73 -44.15 0.52
N VAL A 548 -23.17 -43.23 -0.26
CA VAL A 548 -22.55 -43.54 -1.56
C VAL A 548 -21.35 -44.48 -1.40
N LEU A 549 -20.51 -44.24 -0.39
CA LEU A 549 -19.38 -45.13 -0.07
C LEU A 549 -19.88 -46.52 0.33
N TYR A 550 -20.91 -46.60 1.17
CA TYR A 550 -21.53 -47.86 1.56
C TYR A 550 -22.01 -48.67 0.34
N ILE A 551 -22.72 -48.02 -0.60
CA ILE A 551 -23.16 -48.68 -1.86
C ILE A 551 -21.97 -49.14 -2.69
N ALA A 552 -20.93 -48.31 -2.83
CA ALA A 552 -19.74 -48.65 -3.60
C ALA A 552 -19.02 -49.88 -3.00
N LEU A 553 -18.87 -49.93 -1.67
CA LEU A 553 -18.28 -51.06 -0.96
C LEU A 553 -19.13 -52.34 -1.11
N GLN A 554 -20.45 -52.24 -0.99
CA GLN A 554 -21.36 -53.37 -1.18
C GLN A 554 -21.29 -53.92 -2.62
N SER A 555 -21.21 -53.04 -3.62
CA SER A 555 -21.05 -53.40 -5.03
C SER A 555 -19.70 -54.08 -5.29
N ALA A 556 -18.60 -53.55 -4.73
CA ALA A 556 -17.28 -54.14 -4.84
C ALA A 556 -17.20 -55.54 -4.21
N GLN A 557 -17.78 -55.71 -3.01
CA GLN A 557 -17.90 -57.02 -2.35
C GLN A 557 -18.69 -58.02 -3.20
N SER A 558 -19.81 -57.58 -3.77
CA SER A 558 -20.64 -58.42 -4.65
C SER A 558 -19.90 -58.81 -5.95
N SER A 559 -19.09 -57.90 -6.51
CA SER A 559 -18.23 -58.18 -7.67
C SER A 559 -17.12 -59.19 -7.33
N MET A 560 -16.45 -59.01 -6.19
CA MET A 560 -15.40 -59.90 -5.72
C MET A 560 -15.93 -61.32 -5.46
N MET A 561 -17.10 -61.46 -4.82
CA MET A 561 -17.73 -62.77 -4.63
C MET A 561 -18.07 -63.45 -5.97
N ARG A 562 -18.56 -62.70 -6.97
CA ARG A 562 -18.82 -63.26 -8.31
C ARG A 562 -17.55 -63.76 -9.00
N HIS A 563 -16.44 -63.03 -8.88
CA HIS A 563 -15.15 -63.48 -9.41
C HIS A 563 -14.59 -64.71 -8.69
N LEU A 564 -14.75 -64.79 -7.36
CA LEU A 564 -14.34 -65.97 -6.60
C LEU A 564 -15.15 -67.21 -6.99
N VAL A 565 -16.47 -67.08 -7.17
CA VAL A 565 -17.34 -68.18 -7.62
C VAL A 565 -17.07 -68.61 -9.07
N GLN A 566 -16.58 -67.71 -9.93
CA GLN A 566 -16.19 -68.04 -11.31
C GLN A 566 -14.78 -68.64 -11.44
N SER A 567 -13.94 -68.53 -10.39
CA SER A 567 -12.56 -69.04 -10.38
C SER A 567 -12.39 -70.32 -9.54
N SER A 568 -13.41 -70.69 -8.77
CA SER A 568 -13.61 -72.00 -8.14
C SER A 568 -14.41 -72.92 -9.06
#